data_AF-X0S5D2-F1
#
_entry.id   AF-X0S5D2-F1
#
_cell.length_a   1.000
_cell.length_b   1.000
_cell.length_c   1.000
_cell.angle_alpha   90.00
_cell.angle_beta   90.00
_cell.angle_gamma   90.00
#
_symmetry.space_group_name_H-M   'P 1'
#
loop_
_entity.id
_entity.type
_entity.pdbx_description
1 polymer ?
#
loop_
_entity_poly.entity_id
_entity_poly.type
_entity_poly.pdbx_seq_one_letter_code
_entity_poly.pdbx_strand_id
1 'polypeptide(L)'
;MEILKFTPKRRVLAALLGGEVDEVPATCIGACGGSVTVEIQEAAGIYWPEAFIDPKKMANLAIASQEITGLGNVNIGHEFSILPEALGCEIKFYERNDLKPAMIKPACDSPEQLKMPDDFLKRGRIPAIMEAIRLVRREVGDFLPVTSFVFGPYSLAGELAEPTRFMGWAIKKPENAKQFVDFAAEAIIQYAKAQYRAGSDIVSLGEPLGTPDIIGLATFRKYIKPALKRIADNLGGIRILHLCGDVEPFIPEI
;
A
#
# COMPACT_ATOMS: atom_id res chain seq x y z
N MET A 1 -19.08 -18.23 -32.41
CA MET A 1 -19.33 -17.51 -31.15
C MET A 1 -18.30 -16.40 -31.08
N GLU A 2 -18.70 -15.15 -31.21
CA GLU A 2 -17.83 -14.01 -30.86
C GLU A 2 -17.53 -14.11 -29.36
N ILE A 3 -16.26 -14.23 -29.01
CA ILE A 3 -15.84 -14.17 -27.61
C ILE A 3 -16.09 -12.73 -27.16
N LEU A 4 -17.05 -12.54 -26.25
CA LEU A 4 -17.29 -11.25 -25.59
C LEU A 4 -15.99 -10.82 -24.90
N LYS A 5 -15.27 -9.86 -25.49
CA LYS A 5 -14.00 -9.36 -24.97
C LYS A 5 -14.25 -8.57 -23.69
N PHE A 6 -13.56 -8.93 -22.60
CA PHE A 6 -13.73 -8.25 -21.31
C PHE A 6 -13.10 -6.86 -21.36
N THR A 7 -13.64 -5.91 -20.60
CA THR A 7 -12.90 -4.67 -20.29
C THR A 7 -11.69 -5.02 -19.42
N PRO A 8 -10.61 -4.22 -19.44
CA PRO A 8 -9.47 -4.42 -18.53
C PRO A 8 -9.92 -4.56 -17.07
N LYS A 9 -10.80 -3.67 -16.61
CA LYS A 9 -11.36 -3.74 -15.25
C LYS A 9 -12.05 -5.08 -14.98
N ARG A 10 -12.99 -5.49 -15.84
CA ARG A 10 -13.71 -6.77 -15.66
C ARG A 10 -12.74 -7.95 -15.63
N ARG A 11 -11.75 -7.97 -16.51
CA ARG A 11 -10.75 -9.04 -16.60
C ARG A 11 -9.91 -9.15 -15.34
N VAL A 12 -9.38 -8.03 -14.86
CA VAL A 12 -8.56 -7.99 -13.64
C VAL A 12 -9.38 -8.43 -12.43
N LEU A 13 -10.57 -7.86 -12.22
CA LEU A 13 -11.38 -8.20 -11.05
C LEU A 13 -11.86 -9.66 -11.09
N ALA A 14 -12.22 -10.18 -12.27
CA ALA A 14 -12.60 -11.59 -12.43
C ALA A 14 -11.43 -12.53 -12.10
N ALA A 15 -10.22 -12.25 -12.62
CA ALA A 15 -9.04 -13.05 -12.32
C ALA A 15 -8.74 -13.10 -10.81
N LEU A 16 -8.81 -11.95 -10.12
CA LEU A 16 -8.54 -11.87 -8.68
C LEU A 16 -9.59 -12.58 -7.81
N LEU A 17 -10.81 -12.74 -8.34
CA LEU A 17 -11.89 -13.46 -7.66
C LEU A 17 -11.98 -14.94 -8.06
N GLY A 18 -11.03 -15.43 -8.86
CA GLY A 18 -11.01 -16.83 -9.34
C GLY A 18 -12.09 -17.14 -10.38
N GLY A 19 -12.63 -16.13 -11.06
CA GLY A 19 -13.61 -16.28 -12.14
C GLY A 19 -12.97 -16.57 -13.50
N GLU A 20 -13.81 -16.84 -14.50
CA GLU A 20 -13.37 -17.02 -15.89
C GLU A 20 -12.93 -15.69 -16.52
N VAL A 21 -11.87 -15.76 -17.33
CA VAL A 21 -11.33 -14.64 -18.10
C VAL A 21 -11.10 -15.04 -19.54
N ASP A 22 -11.19 -14.06 -20.45
CA ASP A 22 -10.86 -14.23 -21.86
C ASP A 22 -9.35 -14.32 -22.12
N GLU A 23 -8.53 -13.71 -21.26
CA GLU A 23 -7.08 -13.85 -21.21
C GLU A 23 -6.54 -13.52 -19.80
N VAL A 24 -5.34 -13.99 -19.46
CA VAL A 24 -4.70 -13.66 -18.17
C VAL A 24 -4.27 -12.19 -18.18
N PRO A 25 -4.74 -11.35 -17.23
CA PRO A 25 -4.40 -9.94 -17.23
C PRO A 25 -2.96 -9.69 -16.76
N ALA A 26 -2.17 -8.98 -17.56
CA ALA A 26 -0.88 -8.44 -17.15
C ALA A 26 -1.11 -7.16 -16.32
N THR A 27 -0.72 -7.17 -15.05
CA THR A 27 -0.94 -6.05 -14.11
C THR A 27 0.28 -5.81 -13.23
N CYS A 28 0.28 -4.70 -12.50
CA CYS A 28 1.25 -4.44 -11.44
C CYS A 28 0.51 -4.15 -10.13
N ILE A 29 -0.09 -5.16 -9.52
CA ILE A 29 -0.86 -5.00 -8.26
C ILE A 29 -0.04 -5.32 -7.01
N GLY A 30 1.19 -5.82 -7.14
CA GLY A 30 2.09 -6.03 -6.01
C GLY A 30 2.53 -4.70 -5.40
N ALA A 31 2.46 -4.58 -4.08
CA ALA A 31 2.77 -3.37 -3.33
C ALA A 31 4.27 -3.00 -3.28
N CYS A 32 4.92 -2.94 -4.43
CA CYS A 32 6.30 -2.46 -4.59
C CYS A 32 6.42 -1.29 -5.58
N GLY A 33 5.31 -0.86 -6.20
CA GLY A 33 5.29 0.31 -7.06
C GLY A 33 6.16 0.15 -8.33
N GLY A 34 6.26 -1.06 -8.87
CA GLY A 34 7.14 -1.37 -10.01
C GLY A 34 6.71 -0.81 -11.36
N SER A 35 5.60 -0.07 -11.46
CA SER A 35 5.13 0.48 -12.74
C SER A 35 5.74 1.84 -13.09
N VAL A 36 6.40 2.52 -12.15
CA VAL A 36 7.03 3.83 -12.38
C VAL A 36 8.53 3.72 -12.16
N THR A 37 9.27 3.56 -13.26
CA THR A 37 10.73 3.63 -13.29
C THR A 37 11.22 5.04 -13.61
N VAL A 38 12.53 5.27 -13.64
CA VAL A 38 13.12 6.55 -14.05
C VAL A 38 12.78 6.86 -15.51
N GLU A 39 12.81 5.85 -16.39
CA GLU A 39 12.48 5.98 -17.81
C GLU A 39 11.01 6.37 -18.03
N ILE A 40 10.10 5.85 -17.20
CA ILE A 40 8.68 6.26 -17.23
C ILE A 40 8.53 7.72 -16.80
N GLN A 41 9.27 8.15 -15.77
CA GLN A 41 9.27 9.55 -15.33
C GLN A 41 9.80 10.49 -16.42
N GLU A 42 10.89 10.10 -17.09
CA GLU A 42 11.46 10.84 -18.23
C GLU A 42 10.49 10.94 -19.40
N ALA A 43 9.87 9.82 -19.78
CA ALA A 43 8.88 9.79 -20.86
C ALA A 43 7.65 10.65 -20.56
N ALA A 44 7.22 10.70 -19.30
CA ALA A 44 6.08 11.53 -18.86
C ALA A 44 6.45 13.00 -18.61
N GLY A 45 7.74 13.34 -18.46
CA GLY A 45 8.20 14.65 -18.00
C GLY A 45 7.75 14.98 -16.57
N ILE A 46 7.48 13.96 -15.74
CA ILE A 46 7.01 14.10 -14.36
C ILE A 46 7.90 13.26 -13.46
N TYR A 47 8.53 13.92 -12.48
CA TYR A 47 9.59 13.33 -11.66
C TYR A 47 9.22 13.23 -10.20
N TRP A 48 9.91 12.32 -9.51
CA TRP A 48 10.07 12.34 -8.07
C TRP A 48 11.16 13.35 -7.66
N PRO A 49 11.02 14.02 -6.49
CA PRO A 49 9.99 13.78 -5.47
C PRO A 49 8.66 14.54 -5.67
N GLU A 50 8.52 15.41 -6.67
CA GLU A 50 7.32 16.26 -6.79
C GLU A 50 6.04 15.44 -6.98
N ALA A 51 6.09 14.32 -7.71
CA ALA A 51 4.94 13.44 -7.89
C ALA A 51 4.57 12.64 -6.62
N PHE A 52 5.38 12.69 -5.56
CA PHE A 52 4.99 12.18 -4.24
C PHE A 52 4.19 13.20 -3.41
N ILE A 53 4.18 14.47 -3.82
CA ILE A 53 3.62 15.59 -3.05
C ILE A 53 2.38 16.16 -3.77
N ASP A 54 2.51 16.45 -5.06
CA ASP A 54 1.43 17.07 -5.84
C ASP A 54 0.47 16.00 -6.39
N PRO A 55 -0.83 16.08 -6.06
CA PRO A 55 -1.80 15.05 -6.46
C PRO A 55 -2.02 14.98 -7.98
N LYS A 56 -1.86 16.10 -8.72
CA LYS A 56 -2.01 16.11 -10.18
C LYS A 56 -0.82 15.46 -10.85
N LYS A 57 0.41 15.77 -10.40
CA LYS A 57 1.63 15.10 -10.88
C LYS A 57 1.57 13.60 -10.60
N MET A 58 1.13 13.21 -9.40
CA MET A 58 0.95 11.81 -9.02
C MET A 58 -0.03 11.08 -9.96
N ALA A 59 -1.21 11.66 -10.17
CA ALA A 59 -2.23 11.09 -11.04
C ALA A 59 -1.76 10.98 -12.50
N ASN A 60 -1.18 12.05 -13.03
CA ASN A 60 -0.72 12.10 -14.41
C ASN A 60 0.43 11.11 -14.66
N LEU A 61 1.36 10.96 -13.71
CA LEU A 61 2.44 9.98 -13.83
C LEU A 61 1.92 8.54 -13.76
N ALA A 62 0.92 8.26 -12.92
CA ALA A 62 0.27 6.96 -12.85
C ALA A 62 -0.46 6.60 -14.16
N ILE A 63 -1.17 7.57 -14.76
CA ILE A 63 -1.85 7.40 -16.05
C ILE A 63 -0.82 7.18 -17.16
N ALA A 64 0.20 8.05 -17.26
CA ALA A 64 1.26 7.93 -18.26
C ALA A 64 1.99 6.57 -18.17
N SER A 65 2.28 6.10 -16.94
CA SER A 65 2.81 4.76 -16.71
C SER A 65 1.93 3.67 -17.33
N GLN A 66 0.62 3.74 -17.11
CA GLN A 66 -0.32 2.76 -17.68
C GLN A 66 -0.39 2.85 -19.21
N GLU A 67 -0.41 4.06 -19.78
CA GLU A 67 -0.44 4.28 -21.23
C GLU A 67 0.83 3.78 -21.93
N ILE A 68 2.01 4.03 -21.33
CA ILE A 68 3.30 3.62 -21.88
C ILE A 68 3.48 2.09 -21.79
N THR A 69 3.09 1.49 -20.67
CA THR A 69 3.33 0.07 -20.41
C THR A 69 2.22 -0.86 -20.92
N GLY A 70 1.01 -0.33 -21.09
CA GLY A 70 -0.18 -1.12 -21.44
C GLY A 70 -0.68 -2.04 -20.32
N LEU A 71 -0.21 -1.87 -19.08
CA LEU A 71 -0.66 -2.68 -17.94
C LEU A 71 -2.18 -2.57 -17.76
N GLY A 72 -2.81 -3.65 -17.31
CA GLY A 72 -4.26 -3.78 -17.17
C GLY A 72 -4.86 -2.99 -16.01
N ASN A 73 -4.07 -2.19 -15.28
CA ASN A 73 -4.49 -1.39 -14.14
C ASN A 73 -3.69 -0.08 -14.05
N VAL A 74 -4.29 0.95 -13.43
CA VAL A 74 -3.56 2.17 -13.03
C VAL A 74 -3.18 2.09 -11.56
N ASN A 75 -1.93 2.38 -11.24
CA ASN A 75 -1.37 2.28 -9.90
C ASN A 75 -1.12 3.65 -9.28
N ILE A 76 -1.56 3.84 -8.04
CA ILE A 76 -1.36 5.09 -7.29
C ILE A 76 -0.71 4.78 -5.94
N GLY A 77 0.33 5.54 -5.60
CA GLY A 77 1.01 5.42 -4.31
C GLY A 77 2.16 4.42 -4.37
N HIS A 78 3.26 4.76 -5.03
CA HIS A 78 4.42 3.88 -5.19
C HIS A 78 5.32 3.80 -3.94
N GLU A 79 4.81 4.17 -2.78
CA GLU A 79 5.59 4.46 -1.58
C GLU A 79 4.77 4.22 -0.30
N PHE A 80 5.49 4.19 0.82
CA PHE A 80 5.06 3.60 2.08
C PHE A 80 5.07 4.61 3.25
N SER A 81 5.65 5.79 3.06
CA SER A 81 5.78 6.85 4.07
C SER A 81 4.49 7.62 4.38
N ILE A 82 3.39 7.43 3.64
CA ILE A 82 2.12 8.15 3.84
C ILE A 82 1.54 7.97 5.25
N LEU A 83 1.44 6.73 5.74
CA LEU A 83 0.89 6.47 7.07
C LEU A 83 1.85 6.87 8.19
N PRO A 84 3.16 6.54 8.12
CA PRO A 84 4.13 7.07 9.08
C PRO A 84 4.09 8.60 9.20
N GLU A 85 4.08 9.33 8.08
CA GLU A 85 3.97 10.81 8.06
C GLU A 85 2.71 11.30 8.78
N ALA A 86 1.54 10.76 8.41
CA ALA A 86 0.26 11.16 8.98
C ALA A 86 0.17 10.88 10.50
N LEU A 87 0.94 9.92 10.98
CA LEU A 87 1.03 9.51 12.39
C LEU A 87 2.20 10.17 13.14
N GLY A 88 2.94 11.07 12.49
CA GLY A 88 3.92 11.96 13.13
C GLY A 88 5.39 11.56 12.96
N CYS A 89 5.71 10.57 12.12
CA CYS A 89 7.10 10.28 11.78
C CYS A 89 7.66 11.39 10.87
N GLU A 90 8.96 11.66 10.99
CA GLU A 90 9.67 12.58 10.10
C GLU A 90 10.09 11.84 8.82
N ILE A 91 9.66 12.34 7.67
CA ILE A 91 9.94 11.74 6.36
C ILE A 91 10.96 12.57 5.60
N LYS A 92 11.99 11.90 5.09
CA LYS A 92 12.96 12.47 4.18
C LYS A 92 12.56 12.22 2.74
N PHE A 93 12.49 13.30 1.96
CA PHE A 93 12.49 13.25 0.50
C PHE A 93 13.92 13.43 -0.01
N TYR A 94 14.20 12.84 -1.16
CA TYR A 94 15.52 12.89 -1.78
C TYR A 94 15.45 13.76 -3.03
N GLU A 95 16.49 14.56 -3.30
CA GLU A 95 16.68 15.29 -4.56
C GLU A 95 17.17 14.35 -5.67
N ARG A 96 16.46 13.22 -5.83
CA ARG A 96 16.74 12.15 -6.78
C ARG A 96 15.43 11.51 -7.22
N ASN A 97 15.32 11.16 -8.49
CA ASN A 97 14.12 10.57 -9.08
C ASN A 97 14.09 9.03 -9.01
N ASP A 98 15.15 8.39 -8.50
CA ASP A 98 15.27 6.94 -8.31
C ASP A 98 15.06 6.49 -6.86
N LEU A 99 14.81 7.42 -5.93
CA LEU A 99 14.59 7.13 -4.52
C LEU A 99 13.19 7.52 -4.06
N LYS A 100 12.63 6.69 -3.19
CA LYS A 100 11.33 6.90 -2.54
C LYS A 100 11.53 7.59 -1.18
N PRO A 101 10.53 8.30 -0.65
CA PRO A 101 10.65 8.93 0.67
C PRO A 101 10.83 7.86 1.75
N ALA A 102 11.60 8.19 2.79
CA ALA A 102 11.92 7.27 3.87
C ALA A 102 11.70 7.93 5.23
N MET A 103 11.27 7.16 6.22
CA MET A 103 11.23 7.62 7.61
C MET A 103 12.65 7.77 8.14
N ILE A 104 12.93 8.91 8.78
CA ILE A 104 14.22 9.20 9.43
C ILE A 104 14.10 9.41 10.93
N LYS A 105 12.88 9.63 11.45
CA LYS A 105 12.61 9.74 12.88
C LYS A 105 11.25 9.12 13.22
N PRO A 106 11.20 8.18 14.18
CA PRO A 106 9.95 7.56 14.61
C PRO A 106 9.07 8.55 15.38
N ALA A 107 7.76 8.29 15.37
CA ALA A 107 6.78 9.09 16.11
C ALA A 107 6.65 8.69 17.58
N CYS A 108 6.94 7.43 17.90
CA CYS A 108 6.66 6.85 19.21
C CYS A 108 7.84 6.03 19.74
N ASP A 109 8.18 6.25 21.00
CA ASP A 109 9.19 5.49 21.74
C ASP A 109 8.57 4.47 22.71
N SER A 110 7.25 4.51 22.90
CA SER A 110 6.51 3.56 23.72
C SER A 110 5.03 3.46 23.29
N PRO A 111 4.32 2.38 23.66
CA PRO A 111 2.91 2.21 23.29
C PRO A 111 1.97 3.26 23.89
N GLU A 112 2.31 3.86 25.02
CA GLU A 112 1.48 4.88 25.69
C GLU A 112 1.36 6.17 24.88
N GLN A 113 2.24 6.37 23.90
CA GLN A 113 2.21 7.51 22.97
C GLN A 113 1.32 7.25 21.75
N LEU A 114 0.86 6.00 21.55
CA LEU A 114 -0.03 5.65 20.44
C LEU A 114 -1.38 6.33 20.62
N LYS A 115 -1.67 7.29 19.75
CA LYS A 115 -2.95 7.97 19.73
C LYS A 115 -3.36 8.25 18.29
N MET A 116 -4.54 7.78 17.92
CA MET A 116 -5.11 8.07 16.62
C MET A 116 -5.57 9.53 16.63
N PRO A 117 -5.10 10.39 15.71
CA PRO A 117 -5.61 11.74 15.63
C PRO A 117 -7.07 11.78 15.18
N ASP A 118 -7.89 12.65 15.77
CA ASP A 118 -9.30 12.82 15.36
C ASP A 118 -9.43 13.27 13.89
N ASP A 119 -8.41 13.96 13.39
CA ASP A 119 -8.29 14.43 12.02
C ASP A 119 -7.36 13.55 11.16
N PHE A 120 -7.14 12.28 11.53
CA PHE A 120 -6.18 11.36 10.89
C PHE A 120 -6.19 11.41 9.36
N LEU A 121 -7.35 11.29 8.72
CA LEU A 121 -7.47 11.30 7.25
C LEU A 121 -7.19 12.67 6.59
N LYS A 122 -6.97 13.73 7.36
CA LYS A 122 -6.62 15.07 6.91
C LYS A 122 -5.14 15.40 7.10
N ARG A 123 -4.35 14.49 7.67
CA ARG A 123 -2.93 14.71 8.01
C ARG A 123 -1.99 14.26 6.90
N GLY A 124 -0.80 14.87 6.91
CA GLY A 124 0.28 14.58 5.97
C GLY A 124 -0.21 14.61 4.52
N ARG A 125 0.23 13.64 3.73
CA ARG A 125 -0.17 13.50 2.32
C ARG A 125 -1.36 12.60 2.07
N ILE A 126 -2.10 12.15 3.10
CA ILE A 126 -3.34 11.38 2.91
C ILE A 126 -4.32 12.12 1.98
N PRO A 127 -4.61 13.43 2.16
CA PRO A 127 -5.50 14.17 1.25
C PRO A 127 -5.01 14.18 -0.20
N ALA A 128 -3.69 14.29 -0.42
CA ALA A 128 -3.09 14.28 -1.75
C ALA A 128 -3.28 12.91 -2.42
N ILE A 129 -3.11 11.81 -1.69
CA ILE A 129 -3.39 10.46 -2.23
C ILE A 129 -4.86 10.32 -2.59
N MET A 130 -5.78 10.75 -1.71
CA MET A 130 -7.22 10.68 -2.01
C MET A 130 -7.57 11.50 -3.27
N GLU A 131 -6.97 12.67 -3.42
CA GLU A 131 -7.19 13.51 -4.61
C GLU A 131 -6.61 12.88 -5.87
N ALA A 132 -5.40 12.33 -5.83
CA ALA A 132 -4.82 11.61 -6.95
C ALA A 132 -5.71 10.43 -7.40
N ILE A 133 -6.26 9.65 -6.46
CA ILE A 133 -7.21 8.57 -6.77
C ILE A 133 -8.46 9.10 -7.49
N ARG A 134 -9.03 10.22 -7.04
CA ARG A 134 -10.20 10.83 -7.71
C ARG A 134 -9.88 11.32 -9.12
N LEU A 135 -8.72 11.94 -9.29
CA LEU A 135 -8.25 12.43 -10.59
C LEU A 135 -8.09 11.28 -11.58
N VAL A 136 -7.42 10.20 -11.19
CA VAL A 136 -7.27 9.00 -12.02
C VAL A 136 -8.61 8.36 -12.32
N ARG A 137 -9.49 8.16 -11.32
CA ARG A 137 -10.83 7.61 -11.55
C ARG A 137 -11.62 8.43 -12.56
N ARG A 138 -11.56 9.76 -12.47
CA ARG A 138 -12.24 10.65 -13.41
C ARG A 138 -11.73 10.48 -14.83
N GLU A 139 -10.42 10.28 -15.00
CA GLU A 139 -9.79 10.10 -16.30
C GLU A 139 -10.13 8.74 -16.92
N VAL A 140 -9.94 7.64 -16.17
CA VAL A 140 -10.05 6.28 -16.74
C VAL A 140 -11.46 5.70 -16.71
N GLY A 141 -12.42 6.42 -16.12
CA GLY A 141 -13.81 5.98 -15.99
C GLY A 141 -13.91 4.61 -15.33
N ASP A 142 -14.85 3.77 -15.77
CA ASP A 142 -14.98 2.38 -15.31
C ASP A 142 -14.21 1.37 -16.19
N PHE A 143 -13.37 1.85 -17.10
CA PHE A 143 -12.70 1.01 -18.10
C PHE A 143 -11.47 0.29 -17.53
N LEU A 144 -10.66 1.00 -16.73
CA LEU A 144 -9.49 0.46 -16.04
C LEU A 144 -9.73 0.37 -14.53
N PRO A 145 -9.20 -0.67 -13.87
CA PRO A 145 -9.19 -0.75 -12.42
C PRO A 145 -8.14 0.21 -11.85
N VAL A 146 -8.51 0.92 -10.78
CA VAL A 146 -7.59 1.78 -10.03
C VAL A 146 -7.09 1.02 -8.82
N THR A 147 -5.78 0.87 -8.71
CA THR A 147 -5.09 0.19 -7.60
C THR A 147 -4.35 1.21 -6.76
N SER A 148 -4.58 1.21 -5.46
CA SER A 148 -3.80 1.98 -4.50
C SER A 148 -3.12 1.09 -3.48
N PHE A 149 -2.10 1.61 -2.81
CA PHE A 149 -1.30 0.82 -1.87
C PHE A 149 -1.43 1.27 -0.44
N VAL A 150 -1.20 0.34 0.49
CA VAL A 150 -1.10 0.60 1.92
C VAL A 150 -0.05 -0.31 2.57
N PHE A 151 0.58 0.19 3.62
CA PHE A 151 1.47 -0.61 4.47
C PHE A 151 0.74 -1.77 5.15
N GLY A 152 1.47 -2.83 5.44
CA GLY A 152 1.07 -3.87 6.37
C GLY A 152 1.23 -3.44 7.83
N PRO A 153 0.43 -4.02 8.74
CA PRO A 153 0.38 -3.60 10.14
C PRO A 153 1.69 -3.78 10.89
N TYR A 154 2.47 -4.84 10.61
CA TYR A 154 3.73 -5.06 11.32
C TYR A 154 4.82 -4.12 10.85
N SER A 155 4.88 -3.87 9.55
CA SER A 155 5.88 -2.96 9.00
C SER A 155 5.55 -1.51 9.37
N LEU A 156 4.27 -1.08 9.39
CA LEU A 156 3.89 0.25 9.87
C LEU A 156 4.21 0.41 11.36
N ALA A 157 3.96 -0.62 12.17
CA ALA A 157 4.38 -0.63 13.57
C ALA A 157 5.89 -0.41 13.73
N GLY A 158 6.72 -1.03 12.87
CA GLY A 158 8.15 -0.78 12.79
C GLY A 158 8.49 0.68 12.46
N GLU A 159 7.83 1.28 11.48
CA GLU A 159 8.04 2.70 11.13
C GLU A 159 7.68 3.66 12.28
N LEU A 160 6.61 3.37 13.03
CA LEU A 160 6.18 4.21 14.15
C LEU A 160 7.13 4.12 15.35
N ALA A 161 7.70 2.94 15.59
CA ALA A 161 8.51 2.62 16.76
C ALA A 161 10.02 2.55 16.50
N GLU A 162 10.48 2.84 15.29
CA GLU A 162 11.80 2.45 14.76
C GLU A 162 11.95 0.93 14.62
N PRO A 163 12.30 0.40 13.42
CA PRO A 163 12.25 -1.03 13.14
C PRO A 163 13.10 -1.90 14.08
N THR A 164 14.32 -1.47 14.41
CA THR A 164 15.25 -2.25 15.25
C THR A 164 14.70 -2.40 16.67
N ARG A 165 14.24 -1.30 17.27
CA ARG A 165 13.61 -1.28 18.58
C ARG A 165 12.32 -2.09 18.60
N PHE A 166 11.48 -1.93 17.59
CA PHE A 166 10.23 -2.68 17.46
C PHE A 166 10.45 -4.19 17.38
N MET A 167 11.39 -4.65 16.55
CA MET A 167 11.76 -6.07 16.47
C MET A 167 12.33 -6.57 17.81
N GLY A 168 13.09 -5.74 18.52
CA GLY A 168 13.53 -6.02 19.89
C GLY A 168 12.36 -6.23 20.86
N TRP A 169 11.28 -5.46 20.74
CA TRP A 169 10.06 -5.65 21.52
C TRP A 169 9.28 -6.90 21.12
N ALA A 170 9.21 -7.26 19.84
CA ALA A 170 8.53 -8.49 19.41
C ALA A 170 9.07 -9.74 20.13
N ILE A 171 10.36 -9.72 20.50
CA ILE A 171 11.03 -10.77 21.27
C ILE A 171 10.87 -10.54 22.79
N LYS A 172 11.22 -9.35 23.30
CA LYS A 172 11.40 -9.10 24.74
C LYS A 172 10.19 -8.50 25.45
N LYS A 173 9.33 -7.80 24.71
CA LYS A 173 8.15 -7.06 25.19
C LYS A 173 6.97 -7.30 24.24
N PRO A 174 6.47 -8.54 24.14
CA PRO A 174 5.50 -8.96 23.14
C PRO A 174 4.19 -8.16 23.16
N GLU A 175 3.77 -7.70 24.34
CA GLU A 175 2.55 -6.90 24.49
C GLU A 175 2.72 -5.50 23.87
N ASN A 176 3.90 -4.89 24.01
CA ASN A 176 4.18 -3.61 23.36
C ASN A 176 4.10 -3.75 21.84
N ALA A 177 4.75 -4.78 21.29
CA ALA A 177 4.69 -5.03 19.85
C ALA A 177 3.25 -5.25 19.37
N LYS A 178 2.46 -6.01 20.13
CA LYS A 178 1.04 -6.23 19.82
C LYS A 178 0.24 -4.92 19.78
N GLN A 179 0.42 -4.03 20.75
CA GLN A 179 -0.29 -2.74 20.79
C GLN A 179 0.01 -1.87 19.56
N PHE A 180 1.27 -1.83 19.12
CA PHE A 180 1.66 -1.13 17.90
C PHE A 180 1.04 -1.76 16.64
N VAL A 181 1.10 -3.09 16.51
CA VAL A 181 0.49 -3.80 15.37
C VAL A 181 -1.02 -3.58 15.34
N ASP A 182 -1.67 -3.59 16.51
CA ASP A 182 -3.10 -3.34 16.62
C ASP A 182 -3.47 -1.91 16.20
N PHE A 183 -2.72 -0.93 16.68
CA PHE A 183 -2.87 0.47 16.31
C PHE A 183 -2.67 0.69 14.80
N ALA A 184 -1.61 0.09 14.24
CA ALA A 184 -1.30 0.15 12.82
C ALA A 184 -2.44 -0.43 11.97
N ALA A 185 -3.00 -1.57 12.36
CA ALA A 185 -4.14 -2.16 11.64
C ALA A 185 -5.38 -1.27 11.65
N GLU A 186 -5.66 -0.53 12.74
CA GLU A 186 -6.75 0.45 12.75
C GLU A 186 -6.50 1.62 11.78
N ALA A 187 -5.27 2.17 11.76
CA ALA A 187 -4.86 3.21 10.81
C ALA A 187 -5.05 2.74 9.36
N ILE A 188 -4.61 1.52 9.06
CA ILE A 188 -4.69 0.89 7.74
C ILE A 188 -6.16 0.73 7.31
N ILE A 189 -7.04 0.26 8.21
CA ILE A 189 -8.47 0.09 7.91
C ILE A 189 -9.11 1.44 7.55
N GLN A 190 -8.85 2.49 8.34
CA GLN A 190 -9.42 3.81 8.07
C GLN A 190 -8.94 4.39 6.73
N TYR A 191 -7.64 4.26 6.46
CA TYR A 191 -7.02 4.75 5.23
C TYR A 191 -7.47 3.97 4.00
N ALA A 192 -7.47 2.64 4.05
CA ALA A 192 -7.94 1.79 2.95
C ALA A 192 -9.41 2.05 2.61
N LYS A 193 -10.28 2.19 3.63
CA LYS A 193 -11.68 2.60 3.41
C LYS A 193 -11.79 3.98 2.75
N ALA A 194 -10.89 4.91 3.07
CA ALA A 194 -10.84 6.21 2.41
C ALA A 194 -10.42 6.10 0.94
N GLN A 195 -9.43 5.26 0.63
CA GLN A 195 -8.99 4.98 -0.75
C GLN A 195 -10.13 4.39 -1.60
N TYR A 196 -10.86 3.40 -1.08
CA TYR A 196 -12.05 2.86 -1.75
C TYR A 196 -13.12 3.94 -2.01
N ARG A 197 -13.41 4.79 -1.02
CA ARG A 197 -14.34 5.94 -1.21
C ARG A 197 -13.84 6.97 -2.22
N ALA A 198 -12.53 7.12 -2.37
CA ALA A 198 -11.93 8.04 -3.34
C ALA A 198 -12.00 7.48 -4.78
N GLY A 199 -12.14 6.16 -4.94
CA GLY A 199 -12.35 5.52 -6.24
C GLY A 199 -11.40 4.36 -6.56
N SER A 200 -10.58 3.88 -5.61
CA SER A 200 -9.82 2.65 -5.79
C SER A 200 -10.75 1.44 -5.92
N ASP A 201 -10.45 0.53 -6.84
CA ASP A 201 -11.09 -0.80 -6.90
C ASP A 201 -10.32 -1.84 -6.09
N ILE A 202 -9.00 -1.64 -5.97
CA ILE A 202 -8.08 -2.54 -5.29
C ILE A 202 -7.23 -1.70 -4.33
N VAL A 203 -7.20 -2.10 -3.06
CA VAL A 203 -6.19 -1.63 -2.11
C VAL A 203 -5.23 -2.78 -1.82
N SER A 204 -4.01 -2.68 -2.35
CA SER A 204 -2.98 -3.70 -2.18
C SER A 204 -2.13 -3.41 -0.96
N LEU A 205 -2.10 -4.37 -0.02
CA LEU A 205 -1.37 -4.26 1.23
C LEU A 205 0.02 -4.89 1.09
N GLY A 206 1.08 -4.13 1.39
CA GLY A 206 2.46 -4.62 1.36
C GLY A 206 3.09 -4.70 2.75
N GLU A 207 3.61 -5.86 3.12
CA GLU A 207 4.12 -6.16 4.47
C GLU A 207 5.61 -6.59 4.42
N PRO A 208 6.55 -5.64 4.19
CA PRO A 208 7.97 -5.95 3.95
C PRO A 208 8.75 -6.48 5.15
N LEU A 209 8.46 -6.06 6.39
CA LEU A 209 9.06 -6.55 7.64
C LEU A 209 8.39 -7.81 8.19
N GLY A 210 7.16 -8.10 7.76
CA GLY A 210 6.38 -9.24 8.24
C GLY A 210 6.60 -10.53 7.44
N THR A 211 7.75 -10.67 6.77
CA THR A 211 8.10 -11.79 5.89
C THR A 211 8.87 -12.89 6.64
N PRO A 212 8.87 -14.15 6.15
CA PRO A 212 9.57 -15.25 6.81
C PRO A 212 11.06 -15.01 7.05
N ASP A 213 11.70 -14.31 6.12
CA ASP A 213 13.14 -13.99 6.18
C ASP A 213 13.49 -13.04 7.34
N ILE A 214 12.53 -12.23 7.80
CA ILE A 214 12.72 -11.24 8.86
C ILE A 214 12.13 -11.75 10.18
N ILE A 215 10.99 -12.44 10.11
CA ILE A 215 10.29 -12.94 11.29
C ILE A 215 9.93 -14.43 11.16
N GLY A 216 10.08 -15.17 12.25
CA GLY A 216 9.64 -16.56 12.29
C GLY A 216 8.11 -16.72 12.29
N LEU A 217 7.65 -17.90 11.87
CA LEU A 217 6.23 -18.30 11.81
C LEU A 217 5.47 -18.09 13.14
N ALA A 218 6.14 -18.25 14.28
CA ALA A 218 5.54 -18.01 15.59
C ALA A 218 5.13 -16.54 15.78
N THR A 219 6.00 -15.59 15.40
CA THR A 219 5.72 -14.15 15.44
C THR A 219 4.60 -13.80 14.45
N PHE A 220 4.64 -14.38 13.24
CA PHE A 220 3.60 -14.17 12.23
C PHE A 220 2.23 -14.58 12.75
N ARG A 221 2.08 -15.82 13.22
CA ARG A 221 0.82 -16.36 13.75
C ARG A 221 0.30 -15.55 14.94
N LYS A 222 1.20 -15.06 15.78
CA LYS A 222 0.83 -14.37 17.03
C LYS A 222 0.38 -12.93 16.82
N TYR A 223 1.04 -12.17 15.95
CA TYR A 223 0.78 -10.73 15.82
C TYR A 223 0.31 -10.32 14.43
N ILE A 224 0.92 -10.86 13.39
CA ILE A 224 0.71 -10.38 12.02
C ILE A 224 -0.57 -10.96 11.43
N LYS A 225 -0.73 -12.29 11.48
CA LYS A 225 -1.92 -12.97 10.94
C LYS A 225 -3.23 -12.45 11.53
N PRO A 226 -3.39 -12.27 12.87
CA PRO A 226 -4.62 -11.72 13.42
C PRO A 226 -4.91 -10.29 12.94
N ALA A 227 -3.87 -9.46 12.82
CA ALA A 227 -4.01 -8.09 12.33
C ALA A 227 -4.36 -8.04 10.83
N LEU A 228 -3.68 -8.82 10.00
CA LEU A 228 -4.00 -8.98 8.57
C LEU A 228 -5.44 -9.48 8.38
N LYS A 229 -5.86 -10.47 9.17
CA LYS A 229 -7.25 -10.95 9.15
C LYS A 229 -8.23 -9.86 9.54
N ARG A 230 -7.98 -9.11 10.62
CA ARG A 230 -8.84 -7.98 11.02
C ARG A 230 -8.95 -6.93 9.92
N ILE A 231 -7.83 -6.59 9.28
CA ILE A 231 -7.81 -5.67 8.13
C ILE A 231 -8.70 -6.25 7.04
N ALA A 232 -8.41 -7.46 6.55
CA ALA A 232 -9.14 -8.11 5.47
C ALA A 232 -10.65 -8.25 5.72
N ASP A 233 -11.06 -8.59 6.94
CA ASP A 233 -12.47 -8.68 7.35
C ASP A 233 -13.17 -7.31 7.35
N ASN A 234 -12.40 -6.21 7.46
CA ASN A 234 -12.91 -4.84 7.43
C ASN A 234 -12.70 -4.12 6.09
N LEU A 235 -11.98 -4.74 5.14
CA LEU A 235 -11.90 -4.27 3.76
C LEU A 235 -13.16 -4.73 3.01
N GLY A 236 -13.94 -3.77 2.50
CA GLY A 236 -15.13 -4.04 1.69
C GLY A 236 -14.85 -4.32 0.21
N GLY A 237 -13.58 -4.46 -0.17
CA GLY A 237 -13.13 -4.67 -1.55
C GLY A 237 -12.25 -5.89 -1.72
N ILE A 238 -11.57 -6.01 -2.87
CA ILE A 238 -10.66 -7.12 -3.15
C ILE A 238 -9.48 -7.10 -2.17
N ARG A 239 -9.16 -8.27 -1.63
CA ARG A 239 -8.12 -8.46 -0.63
C ARG A 239 -6.85 -8.92 -1.32
N ILE A 240 -5.83 -8.06 -1.34
CA ILE A 240 -4.50 -8.38 -1.88
C ILE A 240 -3.47 -8.18 -0.78
N LEU A 241 -2.70 -9.22 -0.51
CA LEU A 241 -1.55 -9.21 0.38
C LEU A 241 -0.29 -9.45 -0.46
N HIS A 242 0.68 -8.56 -0.34
CA HIS A 242 2.00 -8.69 -0.92
C HIS A 242 3.05 -8.86 0.19
N LEU A 243 3.79 -9.97 0.10
CA LEU A 243 4.93 -10.29 0.94
C LEU A 243 6.14 -10.52 0.03
N CYS A 244 7.24 -9.83 0.30
CA CYS A 244 8.51 -10.03 -0.41
C CYS A 244 9.24 -11.28 0.09
N GLY A 245 10.24 -11.73 -0.65
CA GLY A 245 11.15 -12.81 -0.22
C GLY A 245 10.56 -14.21 -0.39
N ASP A 246 11.16 -15.18 0.31
CA ASP A 246 10.65 -16.56 0.30
C ASP A 246 9.46 -16.68 1.27
N VAL A 247 8.27 -16.77 0.68
CA VAL A 247 7.00 -16.80 1.42
C VAL A 247 6.44 -18.20 1.59
N GLU A 248 7.09 -19.23 1.06
CA GLU A 248 6.58 -20.62 1.10
C GLU A 248 6.19 -21.08 2.52
N PRO A 249 6.96 -20.76 3.59
CA PRO A 249 6.58 -21.13 4.95
C PRO A 249 5.28 -20.49 5.46
N PHE A 250 4.85 -19.36 4.87
CA PHE A 250 3.64 -18.62 5.29
C PHE A 250 2.43 -18.90 4.39
N ILE A 251 2.59 -19.53 3.22
CA ILE A 251 1.47 -19.81 2.31
C ILE A 251 0.31 -20.56 2.99
N PRO A 252 0.53 -21.60 3.84
CA PRO A 252 -0.58 -22.27 4.53
C PRO A 252 -1.31 -21.39 5.56
N GLU A 253 -0.75 -20.25 5.91
CA GLU A 253 -1.30 -19.35 6.92
C GLU A 253 -2.16 -18.21 6.36
N ILE A 254 -2.02 -17.91 5.08
CA ILE A 254 -2.64 -16.77 4.36
C ILE A 254 -3.93 -17.24 3.69
#